data_AF-A0A9R0S3G3-F1
#
_entry.id   AF-A0A9R0S3G3-F1
#
_cell.length_a   1.000
_cell.length_b   1.000
_cell.length_c   1.000
_cell.angle_alpha   90.00
_cell.angle_beta   90.00
_cell.angle_gamma   90.00
#
_symmetry.space_group_name_H-M   'P 1'
#
loop_
_entity.id
_entity.type
_entity.pdbx_description
1 polymer ?
#
loop_
_entity_poly.entity_id
_entity_poly.type
_entity_poly.pdbx_seq_one_letter_code
_entity_poly.pdbx_strand_id
1 'polypeptide(L)'
;MQGFTEKIVGMMKSEELFASQGGPIILSQIENEYGPEEKEFGAAGKSYSDWAAKMAVGLDTGVPWVMCKQEDAPDPVINACNGFYCDAFTPNAPSKPTMWTEAWTGWFTEFGGTIRKRPVEDLSFAVARFVQKGGSFINYYMYHGGTNFGRTAGGPFITTSYDYDAPLDEYGLAREPKYGHLKELHRAIKLCEPALVSVDPTVTSLGSMQEAHVYRSPSGCAAFLANYNSNSHAKVVFDNEHYSLPPWSISILPDCKTVVYNTATVGVQTSQMQMWSDGASSMMWERYDEEVGSLAAAPLLTTTGLLEQLNVTRDTSDYLWYMTSVDVSPSEKFLQGGKPLSLSVQSAGHALHIFINGQLQGSASGTREDKRISYKGNVNLRAGTNKISLLSVA
;
A
#
# COMPACT_ATOMS: atom_id res chain seq x y z
N MET A 1 -17.26 -5.98 -12.89
CA MET A 1 -17.43 -5.03 -11.77
C MET A 1 -18.84 -5.12 -11.18
N GLN A 2 -19.89 -4.59 -11.82
CA GLN A 2 -21.26 -4.53 -11.26
C GLN A 2 -21.73 -5.82 -10.60
N GLY A 3 -21.72 -6.96 -11.30
CA GLY A 3 -22.21 -8.22 -10.72
C GLY A 3 -21.45 -8.70 -9.47
N PHE A 4 -20.16 -8.37 -9.32
CA PHE A 4 -19.42 -8.67 -8.08
C PHE A 4 -19.78 -7.68 -6.97
N THR A 5 -19.89 -6.39 -7.28
CA THR A 5 -20.34 -5.37 -6.31
C THR A 5 -21.73 -5.68 -5.78
N GLU A 6 -22.67 -6.01 -6.67
CA GLU A 6 -24.03 -6.46 -6.32
C GLU A 6 -24.02 -7.69 -5.44
N LYS A 7 -23.18 -8.69 -5.76
CA LYS A 7 -23.02 -9.89 -4.94
C LYS A 7 -22.56 -9.54 -3.53
N ILE A 8 -21.51 -8.74 -3.38
CA ILE A 8 -20.97 -8.37 -2.06
C ILE A 8 -22.00 -7.54 -1.28
N VAL A 9 -22.60 -6.51 -1.88
CA VAL A 9 -23.64 -5.71 -1.21
C VAL A 9 -24.84 -6.58 -0.82
N GLY A 10 -25.27 -7.49 -1.70
CA GLY A 10 -26.36 -8.44 -1.40
C GLY A 10 -26.03 -9.35 -0.21
N MET A 11 -24.81 -9.88 -0.15
CA MET A 11 -24.33 -10.68 0.99
C MET A 11 -24.27 -9.86 2.29
N MET A 12 -23.79 -8.61 2.23
CA MET A 12 -23.73 -7.76 3.43
C MET A 12 -25.13 -7.38 3.92
N LYS A 13 -26.07 -7.14 3.00
CA LYS A 13 -27.48 -6.89 3.32
C LYS A 13 -28.17 -8.11 3.94
N SER A 14 -27.92 -9.31 3.42
CA SER A 14 -28.54 -10.54 3.93
C SER A 14 -28.10 -10.87 5.35
N GLU A 15 -26.91 -10.44 5.74
CA GLU A 15 -26.35 -10.59 7.09
C GLU A 15 -26.55 -9.33 7.96
N GLU A 16 -27.37 -8.37 7.52
CA GLU A 16 -27.69 -7.13 8.23
C GLU A 16 -26.47 -6.29 8.66
N LEU A 17 -25.40 -6.32 7.86
CA LEU A 17 -24.11 -5.74 8.24
C LEU A 17 -24.00 -4.23 8.01
N PHE A 18 -24.92 -3.60 7.27
CA PHE A 18 -24.93 -2.15 7.13
C PHE A 18 -25.47 -1.46 8.39
N ALA A 19 -24.91 -0.30 8.75
CA ALA A 19 -25.36 0.46 9.92
C ALA A 19 -26.84 0.90 9.83
N SER A 20 -27.35 1.09 8.61
CA SER A 20 -28.78 1.28 8.33
C SER A 20 -29.66 0.09 8.76
N GLN A 21 -29.08 -1.10 8.90
CA GLN A 21 -29.70 -2.33 9.39
C GLN A 21 -29.30 -2.68 10.84
N GLY A 22 -28.48 -1.85 11.50
CA GLY A 22 -27.94 -2.11 12.84
C GLY A 22 -26.56 -2.78 12.86
N GLY A 23 -25.96 -3.05 11.70
CA GLY A 23 -24.63 -3.63 11.56
C GLY A 23 -23.46 -2.63 11.64
N PRO A 24 -22.21 -3.10 11.49
CA PRO A 24 -21.01 -2.27 11.68
C PRO A 24 -20.57 -1.44 10.46
N ILE A 25 -21.08 -1.69 9.24
CA ILE A 25 -20.60 -1.02 8.02
C ILE A 25 -21.21 0.38 7.93
N ILE A 26 -20.38 1.41 8.14
CA ILE A 26 -20.78 2.84 8.10
C ILE A 26 -20.42 3.56 6.80
N LEU A 27 -19.59 2.95 5.95
CA LEU A 27 -19.04 3.56 4.75
C LEU A 27 -18.66 2.46 3.76
N SER A 28 -18.81 2.71 2.47
CA SER A 28 -18.34 1.80 1.40
C SER A 28 -17.59 2.57 0.33
N GLN A 29 -16.54 2.00 -0.23
CA GLN A 29 -15.79 2.59 -1.33
C GLN A 29 -16.13 1.89 -2.64
N ILE A 30 -16.37 2.65 -3.70
CA ILE A 30 -16.39 2.15 -5.07
C ILE A 30 -15.15 2.67 -5.79
N GLU A 31 -14.53 1.85 -6.62
CA GLU A 31 -13.22 2.14 -7.23
C GLU A 31 -12.09 2.40 -6.22
N ASN A 32 -10.88 2.62 -6.71
CA ASN A 32 -9.75 3.02 -5.85
C ASN A 32 -8.75 3.90 -6.61
N GLU A 33 -8.58 5.14 -6.15
CA GLU A 33 -7.66 6.13 -6.71
C GLU A 33 -7.81 6.34 -8.23
N TYR A 34 -9.01 6.23 -8.80
CA TYR A 34 -9.21 6.25 -10.26
C TYR A 34 -9.06 7.63 -10.92
N GLY A 35 -9.01 8.73 -10.16
CA GLY A 35 -8.95 10.08 -10.72
C GLY A 35 -7.78 10.35 -11.69
N PRO A 36 -6.54 9.90 -11.42
CA PRO A 36 -5.44 9.96 -12.37
C PRO A 36 -5.71 9.16 -13.67
N GLU A 37 -6.22 7.93 -13.56
CA GLU A 37 -6.57 7.07 -14.70
C GLU A 37 -7.70 7.68 -15.53
N GLU A 38 -8.70 8.26 -14.87
CA GLU A 38 -9.77 9.00 -15.52
C GLU A 38 -9.22 10.10 -16.42
N LYS A 39 -8.26 10.89 -15.91
CA LYS A 39 -7.62 11.96 -16.69
C LYS A 39 -6.88 11.40 -17.91
N GLU A 40 -6.26 10.23 -17.80
CA GLU A 40 -5.58 9.56 -18.92
C GLU A 40 -6.57 9.05 -19.98
N PHE A 41 -7.71 8.48 -19.56
CA PHE A 41 -8.75 7.97 -20.46
C PHE A 41 -9.73 9.05 -20.97
N GLY A 42 -9.65 10.28 -20.44
CA GLY A 42 -10.47 11.42 -20.86
C GLY A 42 -11.96 11.15 -20.72
N ALA A 43 -12.73 11.44 -21.78
CA ALA A 43 -14.20 11.31 -21.76
C ALA A 43 -14.70 9.89 -21.46
N ALA A 44 -13.96 8.86 -21.86
CA ALA A 44 -14.30 7.47 -21.56
C ALA A 44 -14.10 7.17 -20.07
N GLY A 45 -13.02 7.68 -19.47
CA GLY A 45 -12.76 7.61 -18.03
C GLY A 45 -13.86 8.30 -17.23
N LYS A 46 -14.24 9.53 -17.62
CA LYS A 46 -15.32 10.26 -16.96
C LYS A 46 -16.67 9.54 -17.03
N SER A 47 -16.99 9.01 -18.22
CA SER A 47 -18.23 8.24 -18.40
C SER A 47 -18.26 6.99 -17.52
N TYR A 48 -17.10 6.37 -17.30
CA TYR A 48 -16.95 5.22 -16.42
C TYR A 48 -17.08 5.58 -14.95
N SER A 49 -16.40 6.63 -14.47
CA SER A 49 -16.47 7.02 -13.06
C SER A 49 -17.88 7.46 -12.66
N ASP A 50 -18.57 8.20 -13.53
CA ASP A 50 -19.98 8.57 -13.35
C ASP A 50 -20.89 7.33 -13.31
N TRP A 51 -20.66 6.36 -14.21
CA TRP A 51 -21.40 5.10 -14.20
C TRP A 51 -21.14 4.28 -12.92
N ALA A 52 -19.89 4.18 -12.48
CA ALA A 52 -19.50 3.40 -11.30
C ALA A 52 -20.13 3.98 -10.03
N ALA A 53 -20.06 5.31 -9.86
CA ALA A 53 -20.70 6.02 -8.76
C ALA A 53 -22.22 5.82 -8.77
N LYS A 54 -22.88 6.00 -9.93
CA LYS A 54 -24.33 5.80 -10.07
C LYS A 54 -24.75 4.36 -9.77
N MET A 55 -23.98 3.37 -10.26
CA MET A 55 -24.23 1.96 -10.00
C MET A 55 -24.15 1.66 -8.51
N ALA A 56 -23.09 2.09 -7.82
CA ALA A 56 -22.89 1.86 -6.40
C ALA A 56 -23.99 2.51 -5.54
N VAL A 57 -24.33 3.77 -5.80
CA VAL A 57 -25.41 4.48 -5.10
C VAL A 57 -26.76 3.78 -5.32
N GLY A 58 -27.02 3.28 -6.53
CA GLY A 58 -28.22 2.53 -6.87
C GLY A 58 -28.39 1.20 -6.14
N LEU A 59 -27.34 0.69 -5.47
CA LEU A 59 -27.43 -0.51 -4.64
C LEU A 59 -28.10 -0.27 -3.27
N ASP A 60 -28.37 0.99 -2.92
CA ASP A 60 -29.18 1.40 -1.76
C ASP A 60 -28.73 0.75 -0.44
N THR A 61 -27.46 0.90 -0.09
CA THR A 61 -26.86 0.36 1.15
C THR A 61 -27.39 1.05 2.40
N GLY A 62 -28.02 2.22 2.27
CA GLY A 62 -28.45 3.06 3.38
C GLY A 62 -27.31 3.77 4.13
N VAL A 63 -26.07 3.65 3.65
CA VAL A 63 -24.88 4.33 4.20
C VAL A 63 -24.10 5.02 3.07
N PRO A 64 -23.26 6.04 3.37
CA PRO A 64 -22.55 6.79 2.33
C PRO A 64 -21.56 5.95 1.51
N TRP A 65 -21.35 6.39 0.27
CA TRP A 65 -20.28 5.91 -0.61
C TRP A 65 -19.14 6.92 -0.69
N VAL A 66 -17.91 6.43 -0.79
CA VAL A 66 -16.69 7.22 -0.96
C VAL A 66 -15.93 6.80 -2.23
N MET A 67 -15.17 7.73 -2.82
CA MET A 67 -14.15 7.48 -3.83
C MET A 67 -12.86 8.23 -3.44
N CYS A 68 -11.77 7.51 -3.19
CA CYS A 68 -10.48 8.12 -2.85
C CYS A 68 -9.77 8.67 -4.10
N LYS A 69 -9.06 9.80 -3.96
CA LYS A 69 -8.39 10.55 -5.05
C LYS A 69 -9.26 10.79 -6.30
N GLN A 70 -10.55 10.99 -6.12
CA GLN A 70 -11.50 11.30 -7.19
C GLN A 70 -12.03 12.73 -7.04
N GLU A 71 -11.33 13.72 -7.61
CA GLU A 71 -11.66 15.15 -7.42
C GLU A 71 -13.10 15.50 -7.80
N ASP A 72 -13.66 14.85 -8.82
CA ASP A 72 -14.96 15.14 -9.41
C ASP A 72 -16.00 14.04 -9.15
N ALA A 73 -15.85 13.29 -8.05
CA ALA A 73 -16.82 12.28 -7.62
C ALA A 73 -18.25 12.86 -7.57
N PRO A 74 -19.22 12.31 -8.31
CA PRO A 74 -20.55 12.89 -8.43
C PRO A 74 -21.36 12.71 -7.14
N ASP A 75 -22.26 13.64 -6.86
CA ASP A 75 -23.17 13.53 -5.72
C ASP A 75 -24.04 12.27 -5.82
N PRO A 76 -24.31 11.58 -4.69
CA PRO A 76 -23.95 11.91 -3.30
C PRO A 76 -22.59 11.35 -2.83
N VAL A 77 -21.75 10.83 -3.71
CA VAL A 77 -20.48 10.17 -3.34
C VAL A 77 -19.48 11.18 -2.77
N ILE A 78 -18.83 10.83 -1.67
CA ILE A 78 -17.82 11.66 -1.00
C ILE A 78 -16.46 11.40 -1.65
N ASN A 79 -15.77 12.45 -2.11
CA ASN A 79 -14.36 12.30 -2.49
C ASN A 79 -13.48 12.35 -1.23
N ALA A 80 -12.44 11.51 -1.20
CA ALA A 80 -11.53 11.41 -0.06
C ALA A 80 -10.06 11.50 -0.46
N CYS A 81 -9.21 11.77 0.53
CA CYS A 81 -7.78 11.92 0.37
C CYS A 81 -7.00 10.69 0.84
N ASN A 82 -5.88 10.42 0.17
CA ASN A 82 -4.88 9.42 0.52
C ASN A 82 -3.51 10.07 0.51
N GLY A 83 -2.64 9.69 1.44
CA GLY A 83 -1.29 10.24 1.48
C GLY A 83 -0.61 10.18 2.84
N PHE A 84 0.58 10.76 2.91
CA PHE A 84 1.25 11.03 4.19
C PHE A 84 0.59 12.20 4.94
N TYR A 85 0.03 13.16 4.21
CA TYR A 85 -0.63 14.37 4.71
C TYR A 85 -1.85 14.67 3.85
N CYS A 86 -2.98 14.98 4.49
CA CYS A 86 -4.22 15.40 3.82
C CYS A 86 -4.80 16.70 4.41
N ASP A 87 -4.01 17.46 5.17
CA ASP A 87 -4.47 18.68 5.84
C ASP A 87 -4.75 19.86 4.88
N ALA A 88 -4.40 19.73 3.60
CA ALA A 88 -4.74 20.68 2.54
C ALA A 88 -5.90 20.21 1.65
N PHE A 89 -6.38 18.98 1.85
CA PHE A 89 -7.49 18.45 1.06
C PHE A 89 -8.81 19.14 1.44
N THR A 90 -9.65 19.40 0.45
CA THR A 90 -11.01 19.90 0.63
C THR A 90 -11.94 19.04 -0.23
N PRO A 91 -13.08 18.57 0.29
CA PRO A 91 -14.04 17.83 -0.50
C PRO A 91 -14.61 18.70 -1.63
N ASN A 92 -15.13 18.06 -2.67
CA ASN A 92 -15.58 18.74 -3.88
C ASN A 92 -16.93 19.46 -3.74
N ALA A 93 -17.57 19.37 -2.57
CA ALA A 93 -18.75 20.15 -2.21
C ALA A 93 -18.71 20.54 -0.72
N PRO A 94 -19.16 21.74 -0.34
CA PRO A 94 -19.18 22.18 1.07
C PRO A 94 -20.07 21.34 1.99
N SER A 95 -21.03 20.61 1.44
CA SER A 95 -21.94 19.72 2.19
C SER A 95 -21.32 18.36 2.52
N LYS A 96 -20.12 18.05 2.00
CA LYS A 96 -19.43 16.77 2.21
C LYS A 96 -18.39 16.90 3.32
N PRO A 97 -18.21 15.86 4.15
CA PRO A 97 -17.17 15.85 5.16
C PRO A 97 -15.77 15.67 4.54
N THR A 98 -14.76 16.23 5.20
CA THR A 98 -13.35 16.01 4.84
C THR A 98 -12.87 14.67 5.39
N MET A 99 -12.57 13.71 4.51
CA MET A 99 -12.18 12.34 4.86
C MET A 99 -10.79 11.96 4.36
N TRP A 100 -10.00 11.31 5.21
CA TRP A 100 -8.69 10.76 4.90
C TRP A 100 -8.73 9.22 4.98
N THR A 101 -8.89 8.59 3.82
CA THR A 101 -9.09 7.13 3.68
C THR A 101 -7.78 6.34 3.82
N GLU A 102 -6.63 6.94 3.55
CA GLU A 102 -5.34 6.29 3.73
C GLU A 102 -4.28 7.22 4.33
N ALA A 103 -4.21 7.25 5.66
CA ALA A 103 -3.09 7.85 6.40
C ALA A 103 -1.91 6.88 6.43
N TRP A 104 -1.01 7.03 5.46
CA TRP A 104 0.09 6.08 5.24
C TRP A 104 1.01 5.99 6.47
N THR A 105 1.03 4.84 7.13
CA THR A 105 1.79 4.63 8.39
C THR A 105 3.27 4.33 8.18
N GLY A 106 3.67 4.11 6.94
CA GLY A 106 4.99 3.70 6.48
C GLY A 106 4.93 3.47 4.97
N TRP A 107 5.52 2.38 4.49
CA TRP A 107 5.42 1.97 3.09
C TRP A 107 5.53 0.46 2.96
N PHE A 108 5.05 -0.09 1.85
CA PHE A 108 5.26 -1.51 1.53
C PHE A 108 6.74 -1.81 1.32
N THR A 109 7.13 -3.07 1.53
CA THR A 109 8.49 -3.56 1.25
C THR A 109 8.51 -4.30 -0.09
N GLU A 110 9.58 -4.11 -0.84
CA GLU A 110 9.77 -4.68 -2.17
C GLU A 110 10.91 -5.71 -2.12
N PHE A 111 10.83 -6.79 -2.89
CA PHE A 111 11.95 -7.71 -3.06
C PHE A 111 13.15 -6.96 -3.66
N GLY A 112 14.28 -6.97 -2.96
CA GLY A 112 15.48 -6.19 -3.30
C GLY A 112 15.47 -4.74 -2.79
N GLY A 113 14.39 -4.29 -2.15
CA GLY A 113 14.24 -2.96 -1.56
C GLY A 113 14.61 -2.87 -0.08
N THR A 114 14.45 -1.67 0.49
CA THR A 114 14.64 -1.40 1.92
C THR A 114 13.31 -1.33 2.67
N ILE A 115 13.32 -1.70 3.95
CA ILE A 115 12.18 -1.49 4.85
C ILE A 115 12.08 0.01 5.16
N ARG A 116 10.99 0.64 4.73
CA ARG A 116 10.73 2.07 4.96
C ARG A 116 9.87 2.25 6.20
N LYS A 117 10.28 3.17 7.08
CA LYS A 117 9.59 3.49 8.32
C LYS A 117 9.14 4.94 8.33
N ARG A 118 8.06 5.23 9.05
CA ARG A 118 7.56 6.58 9.32
C ARG A 118 7.57 6.84 10.83
N PRO A 119 8.26 7.89 11.31
CA PRO A 119 8.24 8.26 12.73
C PRO A 119 6.82 8.47 13.24
N VAL A 120 6.53 8.06 14.48
CA VAL A 120 5.18 8.23 15.03
C VAL A 120 4.87 9.69 15.32
N GLU A 121 5.89 10.50 15.61
CA GLU A 121 5.78 11.93 15.82
C GLU A 121 5.24 12.63 14.57
N ASP A 122 5.77 12.25 13.39
CA ASP A 122 5.33 12.75 12.10
C ASP A 122 3.90 12.29 11.75
N LEU A 123 3.61 11.01 11.92
CA LEU A 123 2.26 10.48 11.68
C LEU A 123 1.23 11.13 12.62
N SER A 124 1.57 11.26 13.91
CA SER A 124 0.71 11.93 14.89
C SER A 124 0.53 13.40 14.57
N PHE A 125 1.58 14.08 14.12
CA PHE A 125 1.50 15.47 13.68
C PHE A 125 0.57 15.61 12.47
N ALA A 126 0.72 14.76 11.45
CA ALA A 126 -0.12 14.78 10.27
C ALA A 126 -1.60 14.57 10.61
N VAL A 127 -1.91 13.62 11.49
CA VAL A 127 -3.29 13.38 11.97
C VAL A 127 -3.83 14.57 12.76
N ALA A 128 -3.08 15.10 13.74
CA ALA A 128 -3.51 16.27 14.50
C ALA A 128 -3.71 17.50 13.60
N ARG A 129 -2.86 17.67 12.58
CA ARG A 129 -2.95 18.76 11.60
C ARG A 129 -4.18 18.64 10.70
N PHE A 130 -4.58 17.41 10.38
CA PHE A 130 -5.82 17.14 9.65
C PHE A 130 -7.06 17.43 10.53
N VAL A 131 -7.08 16.90 11.76
CA VAL A 131 -8.21 17.11 12.69
C VAL A 131 -8.39 18.58 13.05
N GLN A 132 -7.30 19.31 13.35
CA GLN A 132 -7.40 20.71 13.76
C GLN A 132 -8.07 21.60 12.68
N LYS A 133 -8.01 21.20 11.41
CA LYS A 133 -8.62 21.89 10.26
C LYS A 133 -10.02 21.37 9.87
N GLY A 134 -10.68 20.60 10.73
CA GLY A 134 -12.03 20.07 10.49
C GLY A 134 -12.05 18.69 9.81
N GLY A 135 -10.91 18.01 9.71
CA GLY A 135 -10.86 16.63 9.28
C GLY A 135 -11.64 15.71 10.22
N SER A 136 -12.58 14.94 9.68
CA SER A 136 -13.61 14.22 10.47
C SER A 136 -13.58 12.71 10.33
N PHE A 137 -12.78 12.17 9.41
CA PHE A 137 -12.52 10.73 9.27
C PHE A 137 -11.06 10.50 8.93
N ILE A 138 -10.38 9.62 9.67
CA ILE A 138 -9.02 9.16 9.38
C ILE A 138 -8.99 7.63 9.46
N ASN A 139 -8.39 7.00 8.46
CA ASN A 139 -8.05 5.58 8.49
C ASN A 139 -6.54 5.38 8.31
N TYR A 140 -5.92 4.63 9.23
CA TYR A 140 -4.49 4.29 9.12
C TYR A 140 -4.29 3.19 8.07
N TYR A 141 -3.56 3.51 7.01
CA TYR A 141 -3.15 2.54 5.99
C TYR A 141 -1.65 2.26 6.20
N MET A 142 -1.24 1.22 6.93
CA MET A 142 -2.04 0.17 7.54
C MET A 142 -2.07 0.31 9.06
N TYR A 143 -3.21 0.00 9.69
CA TYR A 143 -3.26 -0.20 11.14
C TYR A 143 -2.61 -1.54 11.53
N HIS A 144 -2.88 -2.59 10.74
CA HIS A 144 -2.16 -3.86 10.73
C HIS A 144 -1.94 -4.24 9.27
N GLY A 145 -0.67 -4.43 8.89
CA GLY A 145 -0.31 -4.78 7.52
C GLY A 145 -0.39 -6.28 7.24
N GLY A 146 0.23 -7.09 8.10
CA GLY A 146 0.20 -8.56 8.01
C GLY A 146 1.12 -9.13 6.93
N THR A 147 0.68 -10.25 6.34
CA THR A 147 1.49 -11.06 5.42
C THR A 147 0.68 -11.41 4.16
N ASN A 148 1.31 -11.24 2.99
CA ASN A 148 0.83 -11.73 1.71
C ASN A 148 1.07 -13.25 1.62
N PHE A 149 0.13 -14.06 2.12
CA PHE A 149 0.24 -15.51 2.11
C PHE A 149 0.01 -16.13 0.73
N GLY A 150 0.61 -17.29 0.51
CA GLY A 150 0.48 -18.03 -0.75
C GLY A 150 1.14 -17.27 -1.90
N ARG A 151 0.53 -17.36 -3.09
CA ARG A 151 1.08 -16.78 -4.34
C ARG A 151 0.16 -15.81 -5.06
N THR A 152 -1.10 -15.70 -4.63
CA THR A 152 -2.11 -14.82 -5.25
C THR A 152 -2.41 -13.59 -4.38
N ALA A 153 -1.54 -13.31 -3.40
CA ALA A 153 -1.62 -12.13 -2.55
C ALA A 153 -0.39 -11.25 -2.79
N GLY A 154 -0.55 -9.94 -2.53
CA GLY A 154 0.46 -8.94 -2.86
C GLY A 154 0.41 -8.52 -4.33
N GLY A 155 1.35 -7.65 -4.70
CA GLY A 155 1.52 -7.18 -6.07
C GLY A 155 2.90 -7.53 -6.63
N PRO A 156 3.18 -7.18 -7.89
CA PRO A 156 4.46 -7.43 -8.51
C PRO A 156 5.61 -6.89 -7.65
N PHE A 157 6.59 -7.74 -7.33
CA PHE A 157 7.77 -7.44 -6.50
C PHE A 157 7.48 -7.02 -5.05
N ILE A 158 6.24 -7.06 -4.57
CA ILE A 158 5.95 -6.82 -3.15
C ILE A 158 6.38 -8.05 -2.35
N THR A 159 7.04 -7.84 -1.21
CA THR A 159 7.48 -8.95 -0.36
C THR A 159 6.30 -9.71 0.24
N THR A 160 6.56 -10.94 0.70
CA THR A 160 5.63 -11.69 1.54
C THR A 160 5.21 -10.90 2.78
N SER A 161 6.14 -10.19 3.42
CA SER A 161 5.80 -9.25 4.49
C SER A 161 5.06 -8.03 3.96
N TYR A 162 3.95 -7.68 4.59
CA TYR A 162 3.23 -6.42 4.36
C TYR A 162 3.18 -5.55 5.61
N ASP A 163 4.20 -5.64 6.48
CA ASP A 163 4.29 -4.95 7.78
C ASP A 163 3.92 -3.46 7.76
N TYR A 164 4.35 -2.73 6.71
CA TYR A 164 4.05 -1.32 6.47
C TYR A 164 4.52 -0.35 7.57
N ASP A 165 5.38 -0.78 8.50
CA ASP A 165 5.68 -0.05 9.75
C ASP A 165 4.39 0.30 10.51
N ALA A 166 3.39 -0.57 10.43
CA ALA A 166 2.07 -0.35 11.01
C ALA A 166 2.09 -0.33 12.55
N PRO A 167 1.09 0.30 13.21
CA PRO A 167 0.92 0.26 14.67
C PRO A 167 0.86 -1.16 15.24
N LEU A 168 0.26 -2.11 14.52
CA LEU A 168 0.42 -3.54 14.77
C LEU A 168 1.36 -4.11 13.71
N ASP A 169 2.46 -4.73 14.15
CA ASP A 169 3.44 -5.31 13.23
C ASP A 169 2.88 -6.50 12.43
N GLU A 170 3.67 -7.03 11.50
CA GLU A 170 3.31 -8.21 10.69
C GLU A 170 2.75 -9.38 11.52
N TYR A 171 3.24 -9.57 12.74
CA TYR A 171 2.89 -10.69 13.62
C TYR A 171 1.73 -10.35 14.58
N GLY A 172 1.16 -9.14 14.45
CA GLY A 172 0.06 -8.67 15.29
C GLY A 172 0.49 -8.14 16.66
N LEU A 173 1.79 -7.94 16.90
CA LEU A 173 2.29 -7.33 18.13
C LEU A 173 2.18 -5.81 18.06
N ALA A 174 1.95 -5.17 19.21
CA ALA A 174 1.96 -3.72 19.30
C ALA A 174 3.38 -3.18 19.02
N ARG A 175 3.51 -2.37 17.97
CA ARG A 175 4.77 -1.70 17.61
C ARG A 175 4.93 -0.45 18.47
N GLU A 176 5.65 -0.56 19.58
CA GLU A 176 5.90 0.61 20.44
C GLU A 176 7.15 1.39 20.02
N PRO A 177 7.10 2.74 20.01
CA PRO A 177 6.07 3.57 20.66
C PRO A 177 4.90 3.96 19.73
N LYS A 178 4.84 3.43 18.50
CA LYS A 178 3.86 3.87 17.49
C LYS A 178 2.43 3.59 17.93
N TYR A 179 2.15 2.38 18.38
CA TYR A 179 0.83 1.98 18.86
C TYR A 179 0.36 2.85 20.02
N GLY A 180 1.17 2.94 21.09
CA GLY A 180 0.80 3.66 22.31
C GLY A 180 0.69 5.17 22.10
N HIS A 181 1.59 5.78 21.32
CA HIS A 181 1.54 7.23 21.07
C HIS A 181 0.30 7.62 20.27
N LEU A 182 -0.08 6.82 19.25
CA LEU A 182 -1.34 7.03 18.52
C LEU A 182 -2.56 6.79 19.40
N LYS A 183 -2.52 5.80 20.31
CA LYS A 183 -3.59 5.57 21.28
C LYS A 183 -3.83 6.79 22.18
N GLU A 184 -2.76 7.42 22.67
CA GLU A 184 -2.88 8.65 23.48
C GLU A 184 -3.35 9.85 22.64
N LEU A 185 -2.94 9.96 21.37
CA LEU A 185 -3.52 10.92 20.42
C LEU A 185 -5.04 10.74 20.30
N HIS A 186 -5.52 9.51 20.09
CA HIS A 186 -6.96 9.23 19.98
C HIS A 186 -7.70 9.58 21.27
N ARG A 187 -7.10 9.29 22.43
CA ARG A 187 -7.66 9.70 23.73
C ARG A 187 -7.82 11.22 23.82
N ALA A 188 -6.80 11.98 23.38
CA ALA A 188 -6.86 13.43 23.36
C ALA A 188 -7.94 13.96 22.39
N ILE A 189 -8.06 13.38 21.20
CA ILE A 189 -9.12 13.73 20.23
C ILE A 189 -10.50 13.42 20.81
N LYS A 190 -10.68 12.29 21.49
CA LYS A 190 -11.96 11.93 22.13
C LYS A 190 -12.37 12.89 23.24
N LEU A 191 -11.41 13.43 24.00
CA LEU A 191 -11.71 14.52 24.95
C LEU A 191 -12.15 15.81 24.24
N CYS A 192 -11.69 16.05 23.02
CA CYS A 192 -12.07 17.21 22.21
C CYS A 192 -13.38 17.01 21.43
N GLU A 193 -13.85 15.77 21.28
CA GLU A 193 -14.96 15.39 20.38
C GLU A 193 -16.23 16.24 20.56
N PRO A 194 -16.73 16.53 21.78
CA PRO A 194 -17.92 17.38 21.94
C PRO A 194 -17.79 18.76 21.30
N ALA A 195 -16.61 19.38 21.37
CA ALA A 195 -16.33 20.66 20.74
C ALA A 195 -16.11 20.52 19.22
N LEU A 196 -15.36 19.49 18.80
CA LEU A 196 -15.04 19.21 17.39
C LEU A 196 -16.30 19.00 16.53
N VAL A 197 -17.33 18.33 17.05
CA VAL A 197 -18.56 18.02 16.28
C VAL A 197 -19.61 19.13 16.33
N SER A 198 -19.36 20.20 17.11
CA SER A 198 -20.35 21.26 17.34
C SER A 198 -20.10 22.53 16.52
N VAL A 199 -18.86 22.79 16.12
CA VAL A 199 -18.45 24.03 15.43
C VAL A 199 -17.23 23.79 14.53
N ASP A 200 -17.03 24.67 13.55
CA ASP A 200 -15.79 24.74 12.78
C ASP A 200 -14.66 25.47 13.56
N PRO A 201 -13.38 25.21 13.23
CA PRO A 201 -12.26 25.85 13.92
C PRO A 201 -12.18 27.35 13.59
N THR A 202 -11.90 28.16 14.62
CA THR A 202 -11.39 29.52 14.43
C THR A 202 -9.85 29.50 14.50
N VAL A 203 -9.20 30.03 13.46
CA VAL A 203 -7.73 30.08 13.36
C VAL A 203 -7.21 31.41 13.88
N THR A 204 -6.23 31.36 14.79
CA THR A 204 -5.53 32.53 15.32
C THR A 204 -4.02 32.35 15.14
N SER A 205 -3.34 33.36 14.59
CA SER A 205 -1.87 33.35 14.53
C SER A 205 -1.28 33.57 15.92
N LEU A 206 -0.33 32.72 16.31
CA LEU A 206 0.44 32.84 17.56
C LEU A 206 1.89 33.31 17.32
N GLY A 207 2.28 33.42 16.05
CA GLY A 207 3.64 33.71 15.61
C GLY A 207 3.78 33.52 14.10
N SER A 208 5.00 33.64 13.59
CA SER A 208 5.27 33.52 12.14
C SER A 208 5.02 32.13 11.57
N MET A 209 5.19 31.08 12.38
CA MET A 209 4.96 29.68 12.01
C MET A 209 4.13 28.93 13.05
N GLN A 210 3.36 29.66 13.85
CA GLN A 210 2.56 29.11 14.94
C GLN A 210 1.11 29.57 14.82
N GLU A 211 0.20 28.63 15.04
CA GLU A 211 -1.24 28.83 14.94
C GLU A 211 -1.96 28.16 16.12
N ALA A 212 -3.06 28.76 16.55
CA ALA A 212 -4.09 28.11 17.36
C ALA A 212 -5.31 27.83 16.47
N HIS A 213 -5.78 26.58 16.47
CA HIS A 213 -7.06 26.19 15.90
C HIS A 213 -8.02 25.90 17.05
N VAL A 214 -9.06 26.71 17.20
CA VAL A 214 -9.93 26.70 18.39
C VAL A 214 -11.37 26.35 18.02
N TYR A 215 -11.87 25.28 18.64
CA TYR A 215 -13.25 24.84 18.58
C TYR A 215 -13.94 25.28 19.86
N ARG A 216 -14.69 26.38 19.82
CA ARG A 216 -15.38 26.92 21.00
C ARG A 216 -16.88 26.94 20.76
N SER A 217 -17.61 26.22 21.60
CA SER A 217 -19.06 26.14 21.55
C SER A 217 -19.63 26.05 22.97
N PRO A 218 -20.96 26.15 23.15
CA PRO A 218 -21.57 25.94 24.46
C PRO A 218 -21.32 24.53 25.06
N SER A 219 -21.02 23.54 24.23
CA SER A 219 -20.75 22.15 24.67
C SER A 219 -19.30 21.92 25.12
N GLY A 220 -18.37 22.85 24.84
CA GLY A 220 -16.98 22.74 25.24
C GLY A 220 -16.02 23.64 24.46
N CYS A 221 -14.75 23.61 24.86
CA CYS A 221 -13.67 24.32 24.16
C CYS A 221 -12.48 23.38 23.95
N ALA A 222 -12.09 23.15 22.71
CA ALA A 222 -10.85 22.44 22.37
C ALA A 222 -9.92 23.35 21.56
N ALA A 223 -8.61 23.30 21.82
CA ALA A 223 -7.60 24.04 21.08
C ALA A 223 -6.45 23.13 20.64
N PHE A 224 -5.95 23.41 19.43
CA PHE A 224 -4.75 22.79 18.88
C PHE A 224 -3.72 23.89 18.64
N LEU A 225 -2.57 23.81 19.34
CA LEU A 225 -1.50 24.80 19.22
C LEU A 225 -0.37 24.19 18.37
N ALA A 226 -0.23 24.67 17.14
CA ALA A 226 0.68 24.14 16.15
C ALA A 226 1.98 24.96 16.08
N ASN A 227 3.11 24.27 15.92
CA ASN A 227 4.39 24.84 15.51
C ASN A 227 4.87 24.14 14.23
N TYR A 228 4.80 24.87 13.11
CA TYR A 228 5.22 24.37 11.80
C TYR A 228 6.72 24.55 11.54
N ASN A 229 7.47 25.17 12.46
CA ASN A 229 8.92 25.24 12.34
C ASN A 229 9.52 23.86 12.63
N SER A 230 10.22 23.29 11.66
CA SER A 230 10.82 21.95 11.78
C SER A 230 12.10 21.91 12.61
N ASN A 231 12.69 23.06 12.93
CA ASN A 231 14.05 23.15 13.45
C ASN A 231 14.14 23.75 14.85
N SER A 232 13.13 24.50 15.31
CA SER A 232 13.19 25.21 16.58
C SER A 232 11.92 25.11 17.41
N HIS A 233 12.10 25.03 18.73
CA HIS A 233 11.04 25.22 19.70
C HIS A 233 10.43 26.63 19.57
N ALA A 234 9.15 26.76 19.87
CA ALA A 234 8.46 28.04 19.99
C ALA A 234 7.84 28.19 21.38
N LYS A 235 7.94 29.39 21.96
CA LYS A 235 7.15 29.78 23.13
C LYS A 235 6.01 30.67 22.65
N VAL A 236 4.77 30.25 22.88
CA VAL A 236 3.56 30.98 22.46
C VAL A 236 2.73 31.38 23.68
N VAL A 237 1.93 32.43 23.53
CA VAL A 237 0.93 32.83 24.53
C VAL A 237 -0.46 32.54 23.96
N PHE A 238 -1.27 31.78 24.69
CA PHE A 238 -2.65 31.45 24.31
C PHE A 238 -3.55 31.51 25.55
N ASP A 239 -4.66 32.24 25.48
CA ASP A 239 -5.57 32.49 26.62
C ASP A 239 -4.83 32.92 27.91
N ASN A 240 -3.83 33.81 27.76
CA ASN A 240 -2.95 34.34 28.83
C ASN A 240 -1.99 33.34 29.50
N GLU A 241 -1.88 32.12 28.97
CA GLU A 241 -0.94 31.10 29.44
C GLU A 241 0.21 30.89 28.45
N HIS A 242 1.37 30.48 28.96
CA HIS A 242 2.57 30.24 28.15
C HIS A 242 2.72 28.75 27.81
N TYR A 243 2.87 28.44 26.52
CA TYR A 243 3.08 27.08 26.05
C TYR A 243 4.40 26.96 25.29
N SER A 244 5.13 25.87 25.54
CA SER A 244 6.32 25.49 24.79
C SER A 244 5.95 24.43 23.76
N LEU A 245 6.14 24.73 22.48
CA LEU A 245 5.85 23.83 21.36
C LEU A 245 7.17 23.32 20.77
N PRO A 246 7.44 22.01 20.82
CA PRO A 246 8.55 21.40 20.09
C PRO A 246 8.52 21.72 18.58
N PRO A 247 9.65 21.58 17.86
CA PRO A 247 9.65 21.65 16.41
C PRO A 247 8.67 20.64 15.80
N TRP A 248 8.00 21.02 14.72
CA TRP A 248 7.07 20.16 13.96
C TRP A 248 6.07 19.42 14.85
N SER A 249 5.36 20.17 15.71
CA SER A 249 4.47 19.57 16.71
C SER A 249 3.15 20.32 16.88
N ILE A 250 2.14 19.60 17.36
CA ILE A 250 0.85 20.14 17.78
C ILE A 250 0.57 19.70 19.21
N SER A 251 0.25 20.66 20.08
CA SER A 251 -0.27 20.40 21.42
C SER A 251 -1.80 20.43 21.42
N ILE A 252 -2.45 19.47 22.07
CA ILE A 252 -3.90 19.33 22.13
C ILE A 252 -4.40 19.69 23.54
N LEU A 253 -5.34 20.63 23.61
CA LEU A 253 -5.93 21.15 24.84
C LEU A 253 -7.46 20.96 24.79
N PRO A 254 -8.01 19.87 25.37
CA PRO A 254 -9.43 19.56 25.29
C PRO A 254 -10.37 20.50 26.07
N ASP A 255 -9.79 21.38 26.88
CA ASP A 255 -10.45 22.43 27.68
C ASP A 255 -9.95 23.84 27.32
N CYS A 256 -9.16 23.95 26.24
CA CYS A 256 -8.42 25.16 25.83
C CYS A 256 -7.39 25.68 26.86
N LYS A 257 -7.00 24.87 27.85
CA LYS A 257 -6.06 25.29 28.92
C LYS A 257 -4.96 24.26 29.20
N THR A 258 -5.32 23.00 29.34
CA THR A 258 -4.39 21.95 29.78
C THR A 258 -3.91 21.13 28.60
N VAL A 259 -2.61 21.14 28.33
CA VAL A 259 -2.03 20.25 27.32
C VAL A 259 -2.08 18.82 27.85
N VAL A 260 -2.86 17.97 27.19
CA VAL A 260 -2.94 16.53 27.53
C VAL A 260 -2.09 15.65 26.62
N TYR A 261 -1.69 16.20 25.46
CA TYR A 261 -0.92 15.50 24.43
C TYR A 261 -0.13 16.49 23.58
N ASN A 262 1.08 16.13 23.18
CA ASN A 262 1.83 16.81 22.13
C ASN A 262 2.42 15.78 21.16
N THR A 263 2.27 16.02 19.86
CA THR A 263 2.61 15.04 18.81
C THR A 263 4.09 14.64 18.79
N ALA A 264 5.00 15.50 19.27
CA ALA A 264 6.45 15.22 19.32
C ALA A 264 6.95 14.78 20.71
N THR A 265 6.07 14.77 21.73
CA THR A 265 6.45 14.38 23.10
C THR A 265 6.02 12.93 23.36
N VAL A 266 6.85 11.99 22.94
CA VAL A 266 6.57 10.55 23.05
C VAL A 266 6.82 10.07 24.48
N GLY A 267 5.74 9.79 25.21
CA GLY A 267 5.79 9.25 26.58
C GLY A 267 5.82 7.73 26.67
N VAL A 268 5.74 7.02 25.54
CA VAL A 268 5.67 5.56 25.47
C VAL A 268 7.05 4.96 25.25
N GLN A 269 7.37 3.89 25.96
CA GLN A 269 8.65 3.21 25.83
C GLN A 269 8.75 2.47 24.49
N THR A 270 9.87 2.65 23.78
CA THR A 270 10.15 1.91 22.55
C THR A 270 10.35 0.42 22.80
N SER A 271 9.65 -0.40 22.03
CA SER A 271 9.90 -1.85 21.95
C SER A 271 10.94 -2.17 20.87
N GLN A 272 11.77 -3.18 21.10
CA GLN A 272 12.65 -3.74 20.07
C GLN A 272 12.23 -5.17 19.75
N MET A 273 11.85 -5.39 18.50
CA MET A 273 11.55 -6.73 18.01
C MET A 273 12.82 -7.57 17.99
N GLN A 274 12.74 -8.78 18.52
CA GLN A 274 13.82 -9.77 18.49
C GLN A 274 13.26 -11.10 18.00
N MET A 275 13.95 -11.69 17.01
CA MET A 275 13.65 -13.03 16.51
C MET A 275 14.69 -13.97 17.10
N TRP A 276 14.28 -14.78 18.08
CA TRP A 276 15.12 -15.80 18.70
C TRP A 276 14.89 -17.14 18.03
N SER A 277 15.95 -17.94 17.85
CA SER A 277 15.78 -19.36 17.52
C SER A 277 15.07 -20.04 18.70
N ASP A 278 14.17 -20.95 18.38
CA ASP A 278 13.48 -21.82 19.34
C ASP A 278 14.40 -22.89 19.96
N GLY A 279 15.67 -22.95 19.56
CA GLY A 279 16.64 -23.93 20.03
C GLY A 279 16.47 -25.32 19.42
N ALA A 280 15.59 -25.48 18.42
CA ALA A 280 15.45 -26.73 17.68
C ALA A 280 16.74 -27.02 16.89
N SER A 281 17.49 -28.05 17.31
CA SER A 281 18.85 -28.31 16.83
C SER A 281 18.94 -29.11 15.53
N SER A 282 17.83 -29.61 14.99
CA SER A 282 17.83 -30.38 13.75
C SER A 282 16.44 -30.51 13.16
N MET A 283 16.28 -30.03 11.93
CA MET A 283 15.21 -30.47 11.03
C MET A 283 15.77 -31.61 10.16
N MET A 284 15.02 -32.71 10.02
CA MET A 284 15.35 -33.76 9.05
C MET A 284 14.85 -33.33 7.68
N TRP A 285 15.76 -33.23 6.70
CA TRP A 285 15.46 -32.80 5.34
C TRP A 285 15.50 -33.97 4.37
N GLU A 286 14.49 -34.07 3.52
CA GLU A 286 14.51 -34.87 2.30
C GLU A 286 14.62 -33.93 1.09
N ARG A 287 15.15 -34.45 -0.02
CA ARG A 287 15.36 -33.68 -1.26
C ARG A 287 14.75 -34.43 -2.43
N TYR A 288 14.02 -33.69 -3.25
CA TYR A 288 13.56 -34.10 -4.57
C TYR A 288 14.04 -33.07 -5.60
N ASP A 289 14.70 -33.53 -6.65
CA ASP A 289 15.22 -32.68 -7.72
C ASP A 289 14.21 -32.59 -8.88
N GLU A 290 13.76 -31.38 -9.20
CA GLU A 290 12.84 -31.14 -10.32
C GLU A 290 13.56 -31.35 -11.67
N GLU A 291 13.07 -32.28 -12.49
CA GLU A 291 13.73 -32.65 -13.75
C GLU A 291 13.29 -31.79 -14.94
N VAL A 292 14.17 -30.92 -15.43
CA VAL A 292 13.93 -30.10 -16.64
C VAL A 292 13.74 -30.94 -17.92
N GLY A 293 14.37 -32.11 -17.99
CA GLY A 293 14.39 -32.95 -19.19
C GLY A 293 13.06 -33.65 -19.49
N SER A 294 12.28 -33.96 -18.45
CA SER A 294 11.00 -34.67 -18.53
C SER A 294 9.92 -33.80 -19.20
N LEU A 295 9.90 -32.50 -18.88
CA LEU A 295 8.97 -31.51 -19.42
C LEU A 295 9.08 -31.36 -20.95
N ALA A 296 10.29 -31.50 -21.48
CA ALA A 296 10.55 -31.43 -22.91
C ALA A 296 10.29 -32.76 -23.65
N ALA A 297 9.97 -33.85 -22.95
CA ALA A 297 9.67 -35.14 -23.56
C ALA A 297 8.17 -35.30 -23.90
N ALA A 298 7.29 -34.60 -23.19
CA ALA A 298 5.85 -34.60 -23.41
C ALA A 298 5.24 -33.20 -23.16
N PRO A 299 5.39 -32.25 -24.11
CA PRO A 299 4.88 -30.90 -23.91
C PRO A 299 3.36 -30.89 -23.86
N LEU A 300 2.79 -30.17 -22.88
CA LEU A 300 1.34 -29.99 -22.73
C LEU A 300 0.72 -29.17 -23.88
N LEU A 301 1.51 -28.27 -24.48
CA LEU A 301 1.11 -27.37 -25.54
C LEU A 301 2.31 -27.08 -26.45
N THR A 302 2.06 -26.97 -27.76
CA THR A 302 3.05 -26.51 -28.74
C THR A 302 2.44 -25.40 -29.61
N THR A 303 3.27 -24.47 -30.06
CA THR A 303 2.86 -23.38 -30.94
C THR A 303 4.04 -22.87 -31.78
N THR A 304 3.75 -22.22 -32.89
CA THR A 304 4.76 -21.48 -33.65
C THR A 304 4.79 -20.03 -33.15
N GLY A 305 5.80 -19.71 -32.33
CA GLY A 305 6.00 -18.37 -31.76
C GLY A 305 6.02 -18.36 -30.24
N LEU A 306 6.12 -17.16 -29.65
CA LEU A 306 6.11 -16.95 -28.20
C LEU A 306 4.73 -16.45 -27.77
N LEU A 307 4.21 -16.99 -26.66
CA LEU A 307 2.97 -16.56 -26.03
C LEU A 307 3.26 -15.76 -24.77
N GLU A 308 2.40 -14.81 -24.43
CA GLU A 308 2.47 -14.07 -23.16
C GLU A 308 2.11 -14.99 -21.98
N GLN A 309 2.82 -14.84 -20.86
CA GLN A 309 2.78 -15.79 -19.75
C GLN A 309 1.43 -15.84 -19.06
N LEU A 310 0.82 -14.71 -18.67
CA LEU A 310 -0.48 -14.69 -18.00
C LEU A 310 -1.60 -15.24 -18.89
N ASN A 311 -1.52 -15.05 -20.20
CA ASN A 311 -2.45 -15.63 -21.15
C ASN A 311 -2.37 -17.17 -21.18
N VAL A 312 -1.18 -17.74 -20.99
CA VAL A 312 -0.97 -19.20 -20.95
C VAL A 312 -1.28 -19.78 -19.58
N THR A 313 -0.70 -19.21 -18.52
CA THR A 313 -0.82 -19.76 -17.16
C THR A 313 -2.15 -19.40 -16.51
N ARG A 314 -2.85 -18.36 -16.97
CA ARG A 314 -4.02 -17.79 -16.30
C ARG A 314 -3.76 -17.50 -14.82
N ASP A 315 -2.52 -17.14 -14.52
CA ASP A 315 -2.03 -16.93 -13.16
C ASP A 315 -2.28 -18.12 -12.21
N THR A 316 -2.32 -19.35 -12.72
CA THR A 316 -2.42 -20.55 -11.87
C THR A 316 -1.06 -21.01 -11.33
N SER A 317 0.04 -20.46 -11.85
CA SER A 317 1.43 -20.73 -11.46
C SER A 317 2.30 -19.53 -11.84
N ASP A 318 3.30 -19.24 -11.02
CA ASP A 318 4.34 -18.23 -11.29
C ASP A 318 5.27 -18.69 -12.43
N TYR A 319 5.29 -19.99 -12.71
CA TYR A 319 6.26 -20.62 -13.59
C TYR A 319 5.67 -20.97 -14.96
N LEU A 320 6.34 -20.53 -16.03
CA LEU A 320 6.10 -20.99 -17.39
C LEU A 320 7.39 -21.40 -18.09
N TRP A 321 7.40 -22.61 -18.63
CA TRP A 321 8.49 -23.13 -19.43
C TRP A 321 8.32 -22.78 -20.91
N TYR A 322 9.27 -22.03 -21.45
CA TYR A 322 9.42 -21.83 -22.90
C TYR A 322 10.52 -22.76 -23.41
N MET A 323 10.16 -23.70 -24.27
CA MET A 323 11.06 -24.74 -24.73
C MET A 323 11.18 -24.71 -26.25
N THR A 324 12.41 -24.85 -26.74
CA THR A 324 12.70 -24.99 -28.16
C THR A 324 13.93 -25.88 -28.36
N SER A 325 14.17 -26.30 -29.59
CA SER A 325 15.36 -27.04 -29.97
C SER A 325 16.09 -26.38 -31.11
N VAL A 326 17.43 -26.44 -31.06
CA VAL A 326 18.30 -25.96 -32.12
C VAL A 326 19.21 -27.09 -32.55
N ASP A 327 19.15 -27.45 -33.83
CA ASP A 327 20.07 -28.40 -34.44
C ASP A 327 21.36 -27.69 -34.87
N VAL A 328 22.49 -28.24 -34.43
CA VAL A 328 23.82 -27.71 -34.70
C VAL A 328 24.56 -28.68 -35.60
N SER A 329 25.03 -28.20 -36.75
CA SER A 329 25.85 -29.02 -37.65
C SER A 329 27.20 -29.39 -37.00
N PRO A 330 27.69 -30.62 -37.15
CA PRO A 330 29.05 -30.99 -36.73
C PRO A 330 30.16 -30.15 -37.40
N SER A 331 29.85 -29.49 -38.52
CA SER A 331 30.78 -28.61 -39.25
C SER A 331 30.86 -27.18 -38.68
N GLU A 332 30.13 -26.86 -37.61
CA GLU A 332 30.12 -25.55 -37.01
C GLU A 332 31.49 -25.17 -36.43
N LYS A 333 31.97 -23.96 -36.75
CA LYS A 333 33.34 -23.53 -36.42
C LYS A 333 33.58 -23.44 -34.90
N PHE A 334 32.56 -23.10 -34.12
CA PHE A 334 32.69 -22.99 -32.67
C PHE A 334 32.99 -24.35 -32.00
N LEU A 335 32.60 -25.47 -32.64
CA LEU A 335 32.95 -26.82 -32.19
C LEU A 335 34.41 -27.18 -32.48
N GLN A 336 35.07 -26.45 -33.39
CA GLN A 336 36.44 -26.68 -33.85
C GLN A 336 37.44 -25.68 -33.22
N GLY A 337 37.13 -25.16 -32.03
CA GLY A 337 37.97 -24.15 -31.35
C GLY A 337 37.72 -22.71 -31.79
N GLY A 338 36.67 -22.46 -32.59
CA GLY A 338 36.20 -21.12 -32.91
C GLY A 338 35.54 -20.39 -31.73
N LYS A 339 35.09 -19.15 -31.96
CA LYS A 339 34.45 -18.32 -30.93
C LYS A 339 33.16 -18.99 -30.39
N PRO A 340 32.94 -19.03 -29.07
CA PRO A 340 31.69 -19.52 -28.49
C PRO A 340 30.47 -18.77 -29.02
N LEU A 341 29.36 -19.50 -29.18
CA LEU A 341 28.07 -18.89 -29.46
C LEU A 341 27.52 -18.21 -28.21
N SER A 342 26.76 -17.13 -28.43
CA SER A 342 26.03 -16.44 -27.37
C SER A 342 24.54 -16.53 -27.61
N LEU A 343 23.78 -16.85 -26.57
CA LEU A 343 22.32 -16.75 -26.55
C LEU A 343 21.92 -15.39 -25.98
N SER A 344 20.98 -14.74 -26.66
CA SER A 344 20.33 -13.52 -26.18
C SER A 344 18.85 -13.79 -25.99
N VAL A 345 18.32 -13.49 -24.80
CA VAL A 345 16.90 -13.64 -24.48
C VAL A 345 16.38 -12.32 -23.93
N GLN A 346 15.27 -11.84 -24.51
CA GLN A 346 14.52 -10.70 -23.98
C GLN A 346 13.19 -11.21 -23.43
N SER A 347 12.86 -10.81 -22.20
CA SER A 347 11.61 -11.16 -21.54
C SER A 347 10.94 -9.90 -20.98
N ALA A 348 9.61 -9.91 -20.93
CA ALA A 348 8.83 -8.87 -20.28
C ALA A 348 8.99 -8.86 -18.73
N GLY A 349 9.54 -9.93 -18.16
CA GLY A 349 9.73 -10.09 -16.72
C GLY A 349 9.06 -11.35 -16.17
N HIS A 350 9.22 -11.67 -14.88
CA HIS A 350 9.95 -10.91 -13.83
C HIS A 350 11.30 -11.54 -13.44
N ALA A 351 11.46 -12.86 -13.60
CA ALA A 351 12.75 -13.54 -13.58
C ALA A 351 12.83 -14.60 -14.70
N LEU A 352 14.06 -14.97 -15.05
CA LEU A 352 14.35 -15.89 -16.14
C LEU A 352 15.53 -16.78 -15.76
N HIS A 353 15.36 -18.10 -15.90
CA HIS A 353 16.43 -19.08 -15.81
C HIS A 353 16.59 -19.82 -17.13
N ILE A 354 17.84 -20.02 -17.55
CA ILE A 354 18.16 -20.54 -18.89
C ILE A 354 18.86 -21.87 -18.73
N PHE A 355 18.24 -22.92 -19.28
CA PHE A 355 18.77 -24.27 -19.28
C PHE A 355 19.09 -24.71 -20.71
N ILE A 356 20.25 -25.31 -20.89
CA ILE A 356 20.66 -25.91 -22.15
C ILE A 356 21.02 -27.36 -21.91
N ASN A 357 20.36 -28.25 -22.65
CA ASN A 357 20.49 -29.70 -22.49
C ASN A 357 20.30 -30.15 -21.02
N GLY A 358 19.36 -29.49 -20.31
CA GLY A 358 19.03 -29.76 -18.91
C GLY A 358 19.98 -29.11 -17.89
N GLN A 359 21.00 -28.38 -18.32
CA GLN A 359 21.98 -27.73 -17.43
C GLN A 359 21.75 -26.22 -17.35
N LEU A 360 21.67 -25.66 -16.14
CA LEU A 360 21.55 -24.21 -15.93
C LEU A 360 22.78 -23.47 -16.48
N GLN A 361 22.56 -22.52 -17.37
CA GLN A 361 23.60 -21.67 -17.99
C GLN A 361 23.62 -20.25 -17.44
N GLY A 362 22.51 -19.77 -16.90
CA GLY A 362 22.42 -18.42 -16.38
C GLY A 362 21.02 -18.06 -15.89
N SER A 363 20.96 -16.96 -15.16
CA SER A 363 19.72 -16.38 -14.65
C SER A 363 19.76 -14.86 -14.78
N ALA A 364 18.60 -14.24 -14.87
CA ALA A 364 18.44 -12.80 -14.81
C ALA A 364 17.07 -12.46 -14.21
N SER A 365 16.96 -11.30 -13.56
CA SER A 365 15.72 -10.82 -12.96
C SER A 365 15.59 -9.31 -13.15
N GLY A 366 14.35 -8.83 -13.23
CA GLY A 366 14.04 -7.41 -13.19
C GLY A 366 13.98 -6.86 -11.76
N THR A 367 13.49 -5.63 -11.65
CA THR A 367 13.09 -4.97 -10.40
C THR A 367 11.63 -4.50 -10.52
N ARG A 368 11.07 -3.91 -9.45
CA ARG A 368 9.72 -3.32 -9.52
C ARG A 368 9.64 -2.18 -10.54
N GLU A 369 10.70 -1.38 -10.65
CA GLU A 369 10.77 -0.22 -11.56
C GLU A 369 11.03 -0.65 -13.01
N ASP A 370 11.99 -1.57 -13.24
CA ASP A 370 12.25 -2.15 -14.55
C ASP A 370 12.09 -3.67 -14.52
N LYS A 371 10.90 -4.10 -14.90
CA LYS A 371 10.50 -5.51 -14.92
C LYS A 371 11.17 -6.29 -16.05
N ARG A 372 11.60 -5.60 -17.12
CA ARG A 372 12.08 -6.25 -18.34
C ARG A 372 13.44 -6.88 -18.10
N ILE A 373 13.69 -7.98 -18.80
CA ILE A 373 14.93 -8.73 -18.68
C ILE A 373 15.59 -8.82 -20.05
N SER A 374 16.89 -8.56 -20.08
CA SER A 374 17.76 -8.85 -21.22
C SER A 374 18.93 -9.70 -20.75
N TYR A 375 18.92 -10.98 -21.11
CA TYR A 375 20.04 -11.88 -20.87
C TYR A 375 20.88 -12.00 -22.13
N LYS A 376 22.20 -11.95 -21.97
CA LYS A 376 23.15 -12.33 -23.02
C LYS A 376 24.33 -13.09 -22.40
N GLY A 377 24.51 -14.34 -22.80
CA GLY A 377 25.55 -15.21 -22.25
C GLY A 377 26.07 -16.21 -23.27
N ASN A 378 27.30 -16.68 -23.06
CA ASN A 378 27.85 -17.76 -23.88
C ASN A 378 27.11 -19.07 -23.57
N VAL A 379 26.95 -19.91 -24.59
CA VAL A 379 26.21 -21.17 -24.47
C VAL A 379 27.00 -22.36 -24.96
N ASN A 380 26.91 -23.45 -24.21
CA ASN A 380 27.58 -24.71 -24.53
C ASN A 380 26.64 -25.61 -25.34
N LEU A 381 26.65 -25.43 -26.66
CA LEU A 381 25.94 -26.31 -27.59
C LEU A 381 26.85 -27.43 -28.09
N ARG A 382 26.26 -28.60 -28.38
CA ARG A 382 26.95 -29.75 -29.00
C ARG A 382 26.45 -30.00 -30.41
N ALA A 383 27.18 -30.77 -31.21
CA ALA A 383 26.67 -31.24 -32.50
C ALA A 383 25.36 -32.04 -32.33
N GLY A 384 24.43 -31.87 -33.27
CA GLY A 384 23.08 -32.45 -33.23
C GLY A 384 22.07 -31.55 -32.51
N THR A 385 20.99 -32.16 -32.03
CA THR A 385 19.88 -31.43 -31.38
C THR A 385 20.24 -30.98 -29.97
N ASN A 386 20.08 -29.68 -29.72
CA ASN A 386 20.22 -29.07 -28.40
C ASN A 386 18.85 -28.59 -27.92
N LYS A 387 18.49 -28.92 -26.68
CA LYS A 387 17.27 -28.42 -26.05
C LYS A 387 17.57 -27.14 -25.29
N ILE A 388 16.81 -26.09 -25.57
CA ILE A 388 16.84 -24.82 -24.84
C ILE A 388 15.53 -24.73 -24.07
N SER A 389 15.62 -24.66 -22.74
CA SER A 389 14.47 -24.54 -21.85
C SER A 389 14.65 -23.28 -21.01
N LEU A 390 13.69 -22.37 -21.12
CA LEU A 390 13.67 -21.11 -20.39
C LEU A 390 12.56 -21.20 -19.34
N LEU A 391 12.91 -21.09 -18.07
CA LEU A 391 11.94 -20.96 -16.99
C LEU A 391 11.68 -19.48 -16.76
N SER A 392 10.53 -19.01 -17.22
CA SER A 392 10.02 -17.67 -16.93
C SER A 392 9.26 -17.69 -15.61
N VAL A 393 9.50 -16.69 -14.77
CA VAL A 393 8.84 -16.53 -13.46
C VAL A 393 8.16 -15.16 -13.42
N ALA A 394 6.86 -15.09 -13.16
CA ALA A 394 6.09 -13.85 -13.13
C ALA A 394 5.23 -13.73 -11.88
#